data_AF-A0A7R8W8C4-F1
#
_entry.id   AF-A0A7R8W8C4-F1
#
_cell.length_a   1.000
_cell.length_b   1.000
_cell.length_c   1.000
_cell.angle_alpha   90.00
_cell.angle_beta   90.00
_cell.angle_gamma   90.00
#
_symmetry.space_group_name_H-M   'P 1'
#
loop_
_entity.id
_entity.type
_entity.pdbx_description
1 polymer ?
#
loop_
_entity_poly.entity_id
_entity_poly.type
_entity_poly.pdbx_seq_one_letter_code
_entity_poly.pdbx_strand_id
1 'polypeptide(L)'
;MYKLSSSLLFRSRFPPHPQLLQGALVATGHLALAYETIPVDPGFSILPDMAMDLTHTFLYVMSHRRISKVRVENCVQYTNCSGCLQTRDPYCGWCSLEKR
;
A
#
# COMPACT_ATOMS: atom_id res chain seq x y z
N MET A 1 29.51 38.00 -16.76
CA MET A 1 29.13 38.99 -15.72
C MET A 1 27.86 39.63 -16.25
N TYR A 2 26.66 39.38 -15.73
CA TYR A 2 26.17 39.56 -14.35
C TYR A 2 25.09 38.50 -14.04
N LYS A 3 25.18 37.88 -12.85
CA LYS A 3 24.16 37.01 -12.25
C LYS A 3 22.94 37.84 -11.85
N LEU A 4 21.73 37.33 -12.06
CA LEU A 4 20.60 37.51 -11.15
C LEU A 4 19.75 36.22 -11.13
N SER A 5 19.55 35.74 -9.91
CA SER A 5 18.83 34.53 -9.49
C SER A 5 17.31 34.78 -9.50
N SER A 6 16.52 33.83 -10.01
CA SER A 6 15.12 33.69 -9.60
C SER A 6 14.65 32.26 -9.80
N SER A 7 15.00 31.41 -8.82
CA SER A 7 14.22 30.23 -8.50
C SER A 7 12.81 30.69 -8.10
N LEU A 8 11.77 30.17 -8.77
CA LEU A 8 10.38 29.98 -8.29
C LEU A 8 9.41 30.13 -9.46
N LEU A 9 9.04 29.00 -10.08
CA LEU A 9 7.65 28.62 -10.42
C LEU A 9 7.62 27.24 -11.11
N PHE A 10 8.43 26.28 -10.66
CA PHE A 10 8.02 24.88 -10.67
C PHE A 10 6.99 24.70 -9.56
N ARG A 11 5.80 25.27 -9.73
CA ARG A 11 4.67 24.94 -8.86
C ARG A 11 4.15 23.60 -9.36
N SER A 12 4.77 22.55 -8.82
CA SER A 12 4.36 21.15 -8.84
C SER A 12 2.83 21.04 -8.75
N ARG A 13 2.18 20.98 -9.90
CA ARG A 13 0.80 20.53 -10.01
C ARG A 13 0.82 19.00 -10.04
N PHE A 14 1.42 18.40 -9.01
CA PHE A 14 1.12 17.01 -8.67
C PHE A 14 -0.31 17.05 -8.11
N PRO A 15 -1.27 16.34 -8.73
CA PRO A 15 -2.56 16.15 -8.09
C PRO A 15 -2.32 15.57 -6.70
N PRO A 16 -3.14 15.88 -5.68
CA PRO A 16 -3.12 15.14 -4.44
C PRO A 16 -3.72 13.76 -4.72
N HIS A 17 -3.02 12.93 -5.48
CA HIS A 17 -3.36 11.53 -5.56
C HIS A 17 -3.23 11.01 -4.12
N PRO A 18 -4.28 10.35 -3.60
CA PRO A 18 -4.19 9.75 -2.29
C PRO A 18 -3.01 8.78 -2.35
N GLN A 19 -2.11 8.93 -1.37
CA GLN A 19 -0.84 8.21 -1.27
C GLN A 19 -1.13 6.80 -0.75
N LEU A 20 -1.70 6.01 -1.65
CA LEU A 20 -2.25 4.70 -1.37
C LEU A 20 -1.25 3.64 -1.82
N LEU A 21 -0.94 2.72 -0.92
CA LEU A 21 -0.31 1.45 -1.28
C LEU A 21 -1.40 0.51 -1.78
N GLN A 22 -1.23 -0.07 -2.96
CA GLN A 22 -2.22 -0.96 -3.55
C GLN A 22 -1.70 -2.40 -3.59
N GLY A 23 -2.45 -3.32 -3.00
CA GLY A 23 -2.19 -4.76 -3.05
C GLY A 23 -2.78 -5.34 -4.32
N ALA A 24 -1.96 -6.07 -5.10
CA ALA A 24 -2.37 -6.70 -6.34
C ALA A 24 -1.98 -8.18 -6.37
N LEU A 25 -2.95 -9.04 -6.70
CA LEU A 25 -2.74 -10.45 -7.00
C LEU A 25 -2.41 -10.58 -8.48
N VAL A 26 -1.19 -11.03 -8.80
CA VAL A 26 -0.78 -11.31 -10.18
C VAL A 26 -1.10 -12.78 -10.49
N ALA A 27 -2.17 -13.01 -11.26
CA ALA A 27 -2.64 -14.36 -11.59
C ALA A 27 -1.93 -14.93 -12.82
N THR A 28 -1.65 -14.09 -13.81
CA THR A 28 -0.87 -14.45 -15.01
C THR A 28 0.02 -13.26 -15.41
N GLY A 29 0.90 -13.45 -16.39
CA GLY A 29 1.77 -12.36 -16.89
C GLY A 29 1.05 -11.12 -17.43
N HIS A 30 -0.27 -11.22 -17.68
CA HIS A 30 -1.09 -10.10 -18.17
C HIS A 30 -2.30 -9.79 -17.30
N LEU A 31 -2.54 -10.55 -16.22
CA LEU A 31 -3.70 -10.38 -15.35
C LEU A 31 -3.25 -10.10 -13.92
N ALA A 32 -3.55 -8.89 -13.46
CA ALA A 32 -3.40 -8.48 -12.07
C ALA A 32 -4.73 -7.94 -11.54
N LEU A 33 -5.12 -8.37 -10.34
CA LEU A 33 -6.34 -7.95 -9.67
C LEU A 33 -6.00 -7.22 -8.39
N ALA A 34 -6.45 -5.98 -8.26
CA ALA A 34 -6.32 -5.25 -7.00
C ALA A 34 -7.31 -5.78 -5.98
N TYR A 35 -6.85 -6.08 -4.77
CA TYR A 35 -7.69 -6.58 -3.68
C TYR A 35 -7.68 -5.65 -2.45
N GLU A 36 -6.65 -4.82 -2.28
CA GLU A 36 -6.54 -3.93 -1.13
C GLU A 36 -5.93 -2.57 -1.50
N THR A 37 -6.26 -1.54 -0.73
CA THR A 37 -5.73 -0.19 -0.87
C THR A 37 -5.56 0.45 0.51
N ILE A 38 -4.33 0.77 0.87
CA ILE A 38 -3.94 1.20 2.21
C ILE A 38 -3.41 2.64 2.16
N PRO A 39 -4.00 3.59 2.90
CA PRO A 39 -3.42 4.92 3.05
C PRO A 39 -2.17 4.87 3.93
N VAL A 40 -1.00 5.20 3.35
CA VAL A 40 0.28 5.14 4.09
C VAL A 40 0.57 6.48 4.78
N ASP A 41 0.79 7.55 4.00
CA ASP A 41 0.96 8.91 4.54
C ASP A 41 0.13 9.95 3.76
N PRO A 42 -1.05 10.33 4.26
CA PRO A 42 -1.91 11.30 3.60
C PRO A 42 -1.16 12.61 3.32
N GLY A 43 -1.04 12.95 2.04
CA GLY A 43 -0.38 14.18 1.57
C GLY A 43 1.12 14.07 1.27
N PHE A 44 1.76 12.92 1.46
CA PHE A 44 3.21 12.76 1.23
C PHE A 44 3.55 11.59 0.33
N SER A 45 4.42 11.82 -0.68
CA SER A 45 4.86 10.79 -1.64
C SER A 45 5.39 9.56 -0.95
N ILE A 46 4.82 8.41 -1.31
CA ILE A 46 5.45 7.12 -1.09
C ILE A 46 6.70 7.06 -1.98
N LEU A 47 7.83 6.74 -1.37
CA LEU A 47 9.10 6.53 -2.06
C LEU A 47 9.11 5.13 -2.70
N PRO A 48 9.86 4.94 -3.81
CA PRO A 48 9.89 3.66 -4.53
C PRO A 48 10.51 2.53 -3.70
N ASP A 49 11.35 2.88 -2.71
CA ASP A 49 12.02 1.90 -1.88
C ASP A 49 11.05 1.31 -0.85
N MET A 50 10.77 0.03 -1.01
CA MET A 50 10.02 -0.79 -0.06
C MET A 50 10.79 -2.06 0.23
N ALA A 51 10.72 -2.54 1.47
CA ALA A 51 11.40 -3.76 1.87
C ALA A 51 10.48 -4.60 2.75
N MET A 52 10.51 -5.92 2.57
CA MET A 52 9.85 -6.85 3.48
C MET A 52 10.74 -7.16 4.69
N ASP A 53 10.12 -7.53 5.80
CA ASP A 53 10.83 -8.13 6.91
C ASP A 53 11.24 -9.58 6.61
N LEU A 54 12.10 -10.16 7.46
CA LEU A 54 12.64 -11.51 7.25
C LEU A 54 11.57 -12.61 7.24
N THR A 55 10.43 -12.37 7.87
CA THR A 55 9.32 -13.32 7.94
C THR A 55 8.26 -13.10 6.86
N HIS A 56 8.42 -12.07 6.02
CA HIS A 56 7.43 -11.62 5.02
C HIS A 56 6.04 -11.32 5.62
N THR A 57 5.98 -10.93 6.90
CA THR A 57 4.74 -10.55 7.59
C THR A 57 4.49 -9.05 7.54
N PHE A 58 5.56 -8.25 7.35
CA PHE A 58 5.49 -6.81 7.26
C PHE A 58 6.23 -6.25 6.05
N LEU A 59 5.64 -5.23 5.46
CA LEU A 59 6.23 -4.36 4.44
C LEU A 59 6.58 -3.01 5.07
N TYR A 60 7.84 -2.61 4.97
CA TYR A 60 8.30 -1.27 5.31
C TYR A 60 8.13 -0.36 4.10
N VAL A 61 7.24 0.62 4.24
CA VAL A 61 6.94 1.61 3.21
C VAL A 61 7.45 2.96 3.66
N MET A 62 8.32 3.57 2.86
CA MET A 62 8.89 4.86 3.15
C MET A 62 8.11 5.98 2.46
N SER A 63 7.90 7.07 3.18
CA SER A 63 7.45 8.35 2.64
C SER A 63 8.52 9.41 2.93
N HIS A 64 8.38 10.62 2.39
CA HIS A 64 9.34 11.70 2.67
C HIS A 64 9.47 12.09 4.16
N ARG A 65 8.52 11.72 5.04
CA ARG A 65 8.52 12.12 6.46
C ARG A 65 8.66 10.97 7.43
N ARG A 66 8.23 9.77 7.05
CA ARG A 66 8.18 8.62 7.96
C ARG A 66 8.29 7.30 7.22
N ILE A 67 8.72 6.29 7.99
CA ILE A 67 8.66 4.89 7.61
C ILE A 67 7.43 4.28 8.30
N SER A 68 6.57 3.63 7.52
CA SER A 68 5.39 2.94 8.04
C SER A 68 5.59 1.43 7.91
N LYS A 69 5.35 0.70 9.00
CA LYS A 69 5.38 -0.77 9.02
C LYS A 69 3.96 -1.28 8.77
N VAL A 70 3.72 -1.77 7.56
CA VAL A 70 2.41 -2.24 7.09
C VAL A 70 2.38 -3.77 7.18
N ARG A 71 1.30 -4.35 7.72
CA ARG A 71 1.14 -5.81 7.75
C ARG A 71 0.71 -6.30 6.37
N VAL A 72 1.28 -7.41 5.90
CA VAL A 72 0.99 -7.96 4.56
C VAL A 72 -0.39 -8.61 4.50
N GLU A 73 -0.83 -9.22 5.59
CA GLU A 73 -2.19 -9.77 5.75
C GLU A 73 -2.95 -8.96 6.80
N ASN A 74 -4.27 -8.84 6.68
CA ASN A 74 -5.08 -8.32 7.77
C ASN A 74 -6.40 -9.09 7.87
N CYS A 75 -6.33 -10.41 7.90
CA CYS A 75 -7.54 -11.25 7.83
C CYS A 75 -8.40 -11.16 9.10
N VAL A 76 -7.78 -10.81 10.23
CA VAL A 76 -8.42 -10.69 11.55
C VAL A 76 -9.52 -9.62 11.57
N GLN A 77 -9.52 -8.68 10.62
CA GLN A 77 -10.58 -7.68 10.52
C GLN A 77 -11.95 -8.28 10.12
N TYR A 78 -11.97 -9.48 9.53
CA TYR A 78 -13.18 -10.14 9.07
C TYR A 78 -13.73 -11.09 10.15
N THR A 79 -14.96 -10.84 10.59
CA THR A 79 -15.62 -11.59 11.67
C THR A 79 -16.53 -12.70 11.18
N ASN A 80 -16.67 -12.86 9.86
CA ASN A 80 -17.50 -13.89 9.27
C ASN A 80 -16.91 -14.39 7.94
N CYS A 81 -17.26 -15.63 7.58
CA CYS A 81 -16.81 -16.31 6.36
C CYS A 81 -17.05 -15.49 5.11
N SER A 82 -18.26 -14.93 4.99
CA SER A 82 -18.66 -14.16 3.82
C SER A 82 -17.77 -12.92 3.64
N GLY A 83 -17.49 -12.18 4.71
CA GLY A 83 -16.63 -11.01 4.70
C GLY A 83 -15.19 -11.37 4.36
N CYS A 84 -14.67 -12.48 4.91
CA CYS A 84 -13.32 -12.95 4.63
C CYS A 84 -13.14 -13.33 3.15
N LEU A 85 -14.08 -14.10 2.59
CA LEU A 85 -13.94 -14.63 1.22
C LEU A 85 -14.32 -13.63 0.12
N GLN A 86 -15.17 -12.64 0.42
CA GLN A 86 -15.58 -11.64 -0.57
C GLN A 86 -14.46 -10.66 -0.95
N THR A 87 -13.45 -10.49 -0.10
CA THR A 87 -12.34 -9.55 -0.34
C THR A 87 -11.38 -10.08 -1.39
N ARG A 88 -11.37 -11.40 -1.61
CA ARG A 88 -10.45 -12.10 -2.52
C ARG A 88 -8.99 -11.80 -2.22
N ASP A 89 -8.70 -11.51 -0.95
CA ASP A 89 -7.34 -11.37 -0.46
C ASP A 89 -6.65 -12.76 -0.51
N PRO A 90 -5.55 -12.91 -1.27
CA PRO A 90 -4.87 -14.20 -1.42
C PRO A 90 -4.21 -14.71 -0.13
N TYR A 91 -4.03 -13.85 0.88
CA TYR A 91 -3.51 -14.24 2.18
C TYR A 91 -4.59 -14.73 3.14
N CYS A 92 -5.87 -14.46 2.83
CA CYS A 92 -6.98 -14.78 3.72
C CYS A 92 -7.74 -16.04 3.31
N GLY A 93 -8.08 -16.85 4.31
CA GLY A 93 -8.98 -17.99 4.21
C GLY A 93 -9.87 -18.03 5.44
N TRP A 94 -10.95 -18.81 5.38
CA TRP A 94 -11.86 -18.97 6.51
C TRP A 94 -11.89 -20.41 6.99
N CYS A 95 -11.56 -20.62 8.26
CA CYS A 95 -11.70 -21.91 8.91
C CYS A 95 -13.04 -22.00 9.67
N SER A 96 -13.89 -22.94 9.25
CA SER A 96 -15.26 -23.05 9.76
C SER A 96 -15.34 -23.49 11.22
N LEU A 97 -14.37 -24.27 11.71
CA LEU A 97 -14.34 -24.77 13.08
C LEU A 97 -13.96 -23.67 14.08
N GLU A 98 -12.96 -22.87 13.74
CA GLU A 98 -12.44 -21.80 14.58
C GLU A 98 -13.16 -20.46 14.37
N LYS A 99 -14.01 -20.36 13.32
CA LYS A 99 -14.72 -19.14 12.91
C LYS A 99 -13.75 -17.95 12.71
N ARG A 100 -12.63 -18.20 12.02
CA ARG A 100 -11.61 -17.21 11.67
C ARG A 100 -10.87 -17.62 10.41
#